data_AF-A0A7V6X2B2-F1
#
_entry.id   AF-A0A7V6X2B2-F1
#
_cell.length_a   1.000
_cell.length_b   1.000
_cell.length_c   1.000
_cell.angle_alpha   90.00
_cell.angle_beta   90.00
_cell.angle_gamma   90.00
#
_symmetry.space_group_name_H-M   'P 1'
#
loop_
_entity.id
_entity.type
_entity.pdbx_description
1 polymer ?
#
loop_
_entity_poly.entity_id
_entity_poly.type
_entity_poly.pdbx_seq_one_letter_code
_entity_poly.pdbx_strand_id
1 'polypeptide(L)'
;MNRLVLAISAGEWEGINHRPHHFMRRCAAGGGKVLYLEPPASLIAPLKDRRFLKRWKNWLKGLRKVEENLYVLAPPPVLPFGSKYRAVNKINQWFISRTVKRALKECGGGVPDIFTFLPSAVDLLSFIDHGIVVYDCVDDH
;
A
#
# COMPACT_ATOMS: atom_id res chain seq x y z
N MET A 1 20.09 -10.15 4.36
CA MET A 1 19.01 -10.43 5.34
C MET A 1 17.69 -10.52 4.59
N ASN A 2 17.02 -11.67 4.65
CA ASN A 2 15.77 -11.90 3.92
C ASN A 2 14.60 -11.25 4.68
N ARG A 3 14.39 -9.94 4.52
CA ARG A 3 13.29 -9.19 5.17
C ARG A 3 12.13 -8.99 4.20
N LEU A 4 10.91 -9.22 4.67
CA LEU A 4 9.70 -8.84 3.94
C LEU A 4 9.25 -7.45 4.40
N VAL A 5 8.97 -6.56 3.46
CA VAL A 5 8.57 -5.17 3.73
C VAL A 5 7.22 -4.90 3.08
N LEU A 6 6.29 -4.34 3.84
CA LEU A 6 5.04 -3.78 3.33
C LEU A 6 5.15 -2.25 3.37
N ALA A 7 5.24 -1.61 2.20
CA ALA A 7 5.27 -0.16 2.06
C ALA A 7 3.88 0.40 1.75
N ILE A 8 3.34 1.23 2.62
CA ILE A 8 2.02 1.85 2.46
C ILE A 8 2.23 3.28 2.01
N SER A 9 2.05 3.53 0.70
CA SER A 9 2.45 4.79 0.08
C SER A 9 1.28 5.72 -0.25
N ALA A 10 1.57 7.02 -0.24
CA ALA A 10 0.68 8.07 -0.69
C ALA A 10 0.61 8.22 -2.22
N GLY A 11 1.54 7.62 -2.96
CA GLY A 11 1.64 7.76 -4.41
C GLY A 11 1.67 6.44 -5.18
N GLU A 12 1.19 6.48 -6.42
CA GLU A 12 1.21 5.35 -7.35
C GLU A 12 2.64 5.04 -7.80
N TRP A 13 2.93 3.76 -8.06
CA TRP A 13 4.26 3.31 -8.49
C TRP A 13 4.65 3.91 -9.83
N GLU A 14 3.73 3.90 -10.80
CA GLU A 14 3.90 4.47 -12.14
C GLU A 14 3.82 6.01 -12.16
N GLY A 15 3.68 6.66 -11.00
CA GLY A 15 3.63 8.10 -10.87
C GLY A 15 5.00 8.76 -10.84
N ILE A 16 5.04 9.99 -10.32
CA ILE A 16 6.30 10.70 -10.06
C ILE A 16 7.08 9.92 -9.00
N ASN A 17 8.34 9.57 -9.33
CA ASN A 17 9.25 8.94 -8.38
C ASN A 17 9.51 9.88 -7.21
N HIS A 18 9.33 9.37 -6.01
CA HIS A 18 9.56 10.09 -4.78
C HIS A 18 10.29 9.21 -3.77
N ARG A 19 10.43 9.70 -2.55
CA ARG A 19 11.21 9.07 -1.48
C ARG A 19 10.85 7.58 -1.25
N PRO A 20 9.57 7.21 -1.01
CA PRO A 20 9.13 5.81 -1.02
C PRO A 20 9.69 4.92 -2.14
N HIS A 21 9.69 5.36 -3.40
CA HIS A 21 10.25 4.56 -4.51
C HIS A 21 11.74 4.30 -4.33
N HIS A 22 12.51 5.33 -3.95
CA HIS A 22 13.95 5.19 -3.76
C HIS A 22 14.30 4.29 -2.57
N PHE A 23 13.58 4.42 -1.45
CA PHE A 23 13.75 3.53 -0.30
C PHE A 23 13.43 2.09 -0.67
N MET A 24 12.29 1.85 -1.30
CA MET A 24 11.84 0.51 -1.63
C MET A 24 12.71 -0.18 -2.68
N ARG A 25 13.21 0.55 -3.68
CA ARG A 25 14.22 0.01 -4.61
C ARG A 25 15.50 -0.41 -3.91
N ARG A 26 16.01 0.41 -2.99
CA ARG A 26 17.23 0.09 -2.23
C ARG A 26 17.01 -1.11 -1.29
N CYS A 27 15.85 -1.20 -0.66
CA CYS A 27 15.48 -2.38 0.13
C CYS A 27 15.45 -3.65 -0.73
N ALA A 28 14.84 -3.59 -1.92
CA ALA A 28 14.78 -4.70 -2.86
C ALA A 28 16.16 -5.13 -3.38
N ALA A 29 16.99 -4.15 -3.78
CA ALA A 29 18.36 -4.37 -4.24
C ALA A 29 19.27 -4.93 -3.13
N GLY A 30 19.01 -4.60 -1.87
CA GLY A 30 19.70 -5.16 -0.69
C GLY A 30 19.28 -6.59 -0.33
N GLY A 31 18.44 -7.23 -1.15
CA GLY A 31 17.95 -8.60 -0.93
C GLY A 31 16.72 -8.70 -0.03
N GLY A 32 16.09 -7.58 0.34
CA GLY A 32 14.77 -7.58 0.95
C GLY A 32 13.69 -7.80 -0.10
N LYS A 33 12.53 -8.31 0.31
CA LYS A 33 11.35 -8.44 -0.53
C LYS A 33 10.33 -7.38 -0.18
N VAL A 34 9.85 -6.64 -1.17
CA VAL A 34 9.00 -5.47 -0.96
C VAL A 34 7.65 -5.67 -1.61
N LEU A 35 6.60 -5.45 -0.84
CA LEU A 35 5.23 -5.23 -1.30
C LEU A 35 4.88 -3.75 -1.14
N TYR A 36 4.82 -3.03 -2.25
CA TYR A 36 4.41 -1.64 -2.33
C TYR A 36 2.90 -1.53 -2.55
N LEU A 37 2.19 -1.00 -1.55
CA LEU A 37 0.76 -0.74 -1.59
C LEU A 37 0.50 0.69 -2.07
N GLU A 38 -0.15 0.81 -3.22
CA GLU A 38 -0.57 2.10 -3.80
C GLU A 38 -1.72 2.73 -2.99
N PRO A 39 -1.93 4.05 -3.08
CA PRO A 39 -3.03 4.72 -2.37
C PRO A 39 -4.41 4.26 -2.91
N PRO A 40 -5.41 4.04 -2.04
CA PRO A 40 -6.74 3.65 -2.47
C PRO A 40 -7.47 4.79 -3.19
N ALA A 41 -8.44 4.39 -4.02
CA ALA A 41 -9.38 5.29 -4.69
C ALA A 41 -10.76 5.14 -4.08
N SER A 42 -11.38 6.23 -3.63
CA SER A 42 -12.77 6.15 -3.16
C SER A 42 -13.73 5.87 -4.31
N LEU A 43 -14.87 5.24 -4.01
CA LEU A 43 -15.92 4.94 -4.99
C LEU A 43 -16.39 6.17 -5.79
N ILE A 44 -16.40 7.34 -5.16
CA ILE A 44 -16.84 8.60 -5.78
C ILE A 44 -15.71 9.38 -6.47
N ALA A 45 -14.45 8.94 -6.35
CA ALA A 45 -13.32 9.68 -6.90
C ALA A 45 -13.38 9.84 -8.44
N PRO A 46 -13.79 8.80 -9.22
CA PRO A 46 -13.96 8.93 -10.66
C PRO A 46 -14.98 9.99 -11.12
N LEU A 47 -15.93 10.37 -10.26
CA LEU A 47 -16.90 11.43 -10.56
C LEU A 47 -16.24 12.80 -10.64
N LYS A 48 -15.22 13.03 -9.80
CA LYS A 48 -14.42 14.27 -9.81
C LYS A 48 -13.28 14.21 -10.83
N ASP A 49 -12.64 13.05 -10.96
CA ASP A 49 -11.51 12.86 -11.86
C ASP A 49 -11.47 11.43 -12.41
N ARG A 50 -11.71 11.28 -13.71
CA ARG A 50 -11.75 9.98 -14.39
C ARG A 50 -10.42 9.21 -14.33
N ARG A 51 -9.29 9.86 -14.01
CA ARG A 51 -7.99 9.18 -13.86
C ARG A 51 -7.99 8.13 -12.76
N PHE A 52 -8.86 8.27 -11.75
CA PHE A 52 -9.02 7.27 -10.69
C PHE A 52 -9.53 5.91 -11.21
N LEU A 53 -10.14 5.84 -12.40
CA LEU A 53 -10.46 4.57 -13.04
C LEU A 53 -9.22 3.72 -13.32
N LYS A 54 -8.06 4.35 -13.54
CA LYS A 54 -6.78 3.64 -13.69
C LYS A 54 -6.44 2.84 -12.43
N ARG A 55 -6.73 3.38 -11.23
CA ARG A 55 -6.49 2.68 -9.96
C ARG A 55 -7.35 1.44 -9.81
N TRP A 56 -8.60 1.50 -10.27
CA TRP A 56 -9.49 0.32 -10.24
C TRP A 56 -9.03 -0.72 -11.25
N LYS A 57 -8.61 -0.31 -12.45
CA LYS A 57 -7.98 -1.21 -13.42
C LYS A 57 -6.71 -1.86 -12.86
N ASN A 58 -5.89 -1.09 -12.14
CA ASN A 58 -4.69 -1.60 -11.49
C ASN A 58 -5.02 -2.59 -10.37
N TRP A 59 -6.07 -2.33 -9.59
CA TRP A 59 -6.56 -3.28 -8.58
C TRP A 59 -6.96 -4.62 -9.21
N LEU A 60 -7.68 -4.59 -10.34
CA LEU A 60 -8.08 -5.79 -11.07
C LEU A 60 -6.88 -6.58 -11.64
N LYS A 61 -5.74 -5.93 -11.89
CA LYS A 61 -4.50 -6.60 -12.29
C LYS A 61 -3.86 -7.41 -11.15
N GLY A 62 -4.28 -7.18 -9.90
CA GLY A 62 -3.73 -7.88 -8.73
C GLY A 62 -2.28 -7.50 -8.43
N LEU A 63 -1.53 -8.46 -7.90
CA LEU A 63 -0.12 -8.29 -7.54
C LEU A 63 0.75 -8.24 -8.80
N ARG A 64 1.58 -7.20 -8.93
CA ARG A 64 2.45 -7.00 -10.09
C ARG A 64 3.90 -6.98 -9.66
N LYS A 65 4.74 -7.84 -10.24
CA LYS A 65 6.19 -7.73 -10.09
C LYS A 65 6.69 -6.62 -11.01
N VAL A 66 7.37 -5.61 -10.46
CA VAL A 66 7.90 -4.47 -11.25
C VAL A 66 9.41 -4.53 -11.38
N GLU A 67 10.11 -5.04 -10.36
CA GLU A 67 11.55 -5.27 -10.36
C GLU A 67 11.85 -6.56 -9.56
N GLU A 68 13.12 -6.99 -9.53
CA GLU A 68 13.51 -8.14 -8.71
C GLU A 68 13.23 -7.84 -7.23
N ASN A 69 12.60 -8.79 -6.53
CA ASN A 69 12.13 -8.63 -5.15
C ASN A 69 11.18 -7.45 -4.86
N LEU A 70 10.63 -6.79 -5.89
CA LEU A 70 9.76 -5.63 -5.72
C LEU A 70 8.42 -5.81 -6.43
N TYR A 71 7.37 -5.80 -5.64
CA TYR A 71 6.00 -6.05 -6.06
C TYR A 71 5.12 -4.84 -5.73
N VAL A 72 4.16 -4.55 -6.59
CA VAL A 72 3.21 -3.43 -6.45
C VAL A 72 1.80 -3.98 -6.44
N LEU A 73 1.00 -3.50 -5.49
CA LEU A 73 -0.40 -3.83 -5.34
C LEU A 73 -1.24 -2.56 -5.27
N ALA A 74 -2.24 -2.47 -6.14
CA ALA A 74 -3.31 -1.49 -5.98
C ALA A 74 -4.41 -2.09 -5.07
N PRO A 75 -4.84 -1.36 -4.02
CA PRO A 75 -5.94 -1.81 -3.16
C PRO A 75 -7.30 -1.73 -3.86
N PRO A 76 -8.33 -2.42 -3.35
CA PRO A 76 -9.69 -2.28 -3.85
C PRO A 76 -10.21 -0.84 -3.70
N PRO A 77 -11.23 -0.45 -4.49
CA PRO A 77 -11.98 0.77 -4.25
C PRO A 77 -12.51 0.81 -2.82
N VAL A 78 -12.47 1.99 -2.19
CA VAL A 78 -12.86 2.18 -0.79
C VAL A 78 -14.10 3.06 -0.64
N LEU A 79 -14.80 2.94 0.48
CA LEU A 79 -15.89 3.85 0.82
C LEU A 79 -15.37 5.29 0.99
N PRO A 80 -16.14 6.30 0.55
CA PRO A 80 -15.78 7.70 0.73
C PRO A 80 -15.77 8.09 2.21
N PHE A 81 -15.15 9.24 2.52
CA PHE A 81 -15.13 9.83 3.87
C PHE A 81 -14.37 9.04 4.95
N GLY A 82 -13.49 8.09 4.57
CA GLY A 82 -12.60 7.40 5.51
C GLY A 82 -11.72 8.36 6.32
N SER A 83 -11.25 9.44 5.71
CA SER A 83 -10.45 10.47 6.42
C SER A 83 -11.25 11.28 7.45
N LYS A 84 -12.59 11.32 7.33
CA LYS A 84 -13.47 12.06 8.23
C LYS A 84 -14.02 11.16 9.34
N TYR A 85 -14.35 9.91 9.02
CA TYR A 85 -15.00 8.98 9.94
C TYR A 85 -14.14 7.73 10.14
N ARG A 86 -13.56 7.58 11.34
CA ARG A 86 -12.69 6.44 11.68
C ARG A 86 -13.37 5.08 11.49
N ALA A 87 -14.67 4.96 11.77
CA ALA A 87 -15.42 3.73 11.54
C ALA A 87 -15.40 3.31 10.06
N VAL A 88 -15.56 4.29 9.15
CA VAL A 88 -15.45 4.06 7.70
C VAL A 88 -14.02 3.68 7.33
N ASN A 89 -13.02 4.34 7.91
CA ASN A 89 -11.61 3.96 7.71
C ASN A 89 -11.35 2.50 8.12
N LYS A 90 -11.83 2.05 9.28
CA LYS A 90 -11.70 0.66 9.73
C LYS A 90 -12.29 -0.33 8.74
N ILE A 91 -13.49 -0.05 8.20
CA ILE A 91 -14.12 -0.90 7.17
C ILE A 91 -13.26 -0.94 5.90
N ASN A 92 -12.80 0.23 5.43
CA ASN A 92 -11.91 0.31 4.26
C ASN A 92 -10.62 -0.48 4.46
N GLN A 93 -9.96 -0.30 5.61
CA GLN A 93 -8.71 -0.99 5.93
C GLN A 93 -8.91 -2.50 6.10
N TRP A 94 -10.07 -2.94 6.59
CA TRP A 94 -10.40 -4.36 6.63
C TRP A 94 -10.48 -4.99 5.22
N PHE A 95 -11.11 -4.32 4.25
CA PHE A 95 -11.09 -4.78 2.85
C PHE A 95 -9.67 -4.78 2.27
N ILE A 96 -8.90 -3.71 2.48
CA ILE A 96 -7.51 -3.61 2.03
C ILE A 96 -6.65 -4.72 2.63
N SER A 97 -6.84 -5.03 3.92
CA SER A 97 -6.07 -6.07 4.62
C SER A 97 -6.19 -7.44 3.96
N ARG A 98 -7.35 -7.77 3.38
CA ARG A 98 -7.54 -9.05 2.69
C ARG A 98 -6.69 -9.15 1.44
N THR A 99 -6.67 -8.10 0.63
CA THR A 99 -5.86 -8.07 -0.58
C THR A 99 -4.37 -8.07 -0.25
N VAL A 100 -3.99 -7.33 0.80
CA VAL A 100 -2.59 -7.30 1.27
C VAL A 100 -2.16 -8.66 1.81
N LYS A 101 -2.95 -9.33 2.66
CA LYS A 101 -2.62 -10.68 3.18
C LYS A 101 -2.44 -11.69 2.06
N ARG A 102 -3.28 -11.64 1.04
CA ARG A 102 -3.15 -12.51 -0.14
C ARG A 102 -1.84 -12.23 -0.88
N ALA A 103 -1.56 -10.96 -1.16
CA ALA A 103 -0.32 -10.57 -1.82
C ALA A 103 0.94 -10.93 -1.02
N LEU A 104 0.94 -10.76 0.31
CA LEU A 104 2.05 -11.16 1.17
C LEU A 104 2.33 -12.67 1.09
N LYS A 105 1.27 -13.50 1.04
CA LYS A 105 1.41 -14.95 0.82
C LYS A 105 2.00 -15.25 -0.56
N GLU A 106 1.56 -14.57 -1.61
CA GLU A 106 2.10 -14.70 -2.97
C GLU A 106 3.56 -14.23 -3.07
N CYS A 107 3.98 -13.29 -2.23
CA CYS A 107 5.38 -12.90 -2.04
C CYS A 107 6.21 -13.92 -1.24
N GLY A 108 5.67 -15.10 -0.91
CA GLY A 108 6.38 -16.15 -0.15
C GLY A 108 6.05 -16.18 1.34
N GLY A 109 5.11 -15.35 1.80
CA GLY A 109 4.62 -15.33 3.18
C GLY A 109 5.61 -14.76 4.19
N GLY A 110 5.23 -14.84 5.46
CA GLY A 110 5.99 -14.30 6.59
C GLY A 110 5.37 -13.04 7.19
N VAL A 111 6.04 -12.52 8.22
CA VAL A 111 5.63 -11.33 8.96
C VAL A 111 6.38 -10.11 8.39
N PRO A 112 5.70 -9.16 7.73
CA PRO A 112 6.36 -7.99 7.15
C PRO A 112 6.76 -6.95 8.21
N ASP A 113 7.86 -6.26 7.94
CA ASP A 113 8.13 -4.94 8.50
C ASP A 113 7.27 -3.92 7.72
N ILE A 114 6.52 -3.08 8.43
CA ILE A 114 5.64 -2.09 7.80
C ILE A 114 6.35 -0.74 7.72
N PHE A 115 6.42 -0.19 6.51
CA PHE A 115 6.83 1.19 6.27
C PHE A 115 5.62 1.97 5.78
N THR A 116 5.10 2.89 6.59
CA THR A 116 3.96 3.71 6.19
C THR A 116 4.33 5.16 6.02
N PHE A 117 3.83 5.75 4.94
CA PHE A 117 3.93 7.18 4.63
C PHE A 117 2.57 7.87 4.79
N LEU A 118 1.57 7.16 5.34
CA LEU A 118 0.20 7.62 5.51
C LEU A 118 -0.29 7.37 6.95
N PRO A 119 -0.73 8.41 7.68
CA PRO A 119 -1.28 8.23 9.03
C PRO A 119 -2.60 7.44 9.03
N SER A 120 -3.37 7.51 7.93
CA SER A 120 -4.62 6.77 7.75
C SER A 120 -4.46 5.24 7.74
N ALA A 121 -3.23 4.75 7.59
CA ALA A 121 -2.89 3.33 7.65
C ALA A 121 -2.95 2.74 9.06
N VAL A 122 -3.10 3.56 10.12
CA VAL A 122 -3.07 3.07 11.51
C VAL A 122 -4.07 1.94 11.79
N ASP A 123 -5.29 2.02 11.25
CA ASP A 123 -6.29 0.97 11.46
C ASP A 123 -5.96 -0.32 10.67
N LEU A 124 -5.10 -0.26 9.64
CA LEU A 124 -4.63 -1.44 8.90
C LEU A 124 -3.73 -2.33 9.75
N LEU A 125 -2.96 -1.74 10.65
CA LEU A 125 -2.04 -2.45 11.55
C LEU A 125 -2.78 -3.46 12.44
N SER A 126 -4.03 -3.16 12.80
CA SER A 126 -4.87 -4.06 13.59
C SER A 126 -5.32 -5.32 12.82
N PHE A 127 -5.15 -5.33 11.50
CA PHE A 127 -5.58 -6.44 10.66
C PHE A 127 -4.45 -7.28 10.11
N ILE A 128 -3.19 -6.85 10.19
CA ILE A 128 -2.03 -7.52 9.57
C ILE A 128 -1.01 -7.83 10.65
N ASP A 129 -0.57 -9.09 10.74
CA ASP A 129 0.57 -9.44 11.59
C ASP A 129 1.82 -8.74 11.06
N HIS A 130 2.56 -8.08 11.94
CA HIS A 130 3.70 -7.25 11.53
C HIS A 130 4.84 -7.33 12.54
N GLY A 131 6.05 -7.09 12.04
CA GLY A 131 7.26 -6.98 12.83
C GLY A 131 7.38 -5.54 13.34
N ILE A 132 8.36 -4.81 12.83
CA ILE A 132 8.50 -3.39 13.16
C ILE A 132 7.54 -2.54 12.31
N VAL A 133 7.11 -1.41 12.87
CA VAL A 133 6.39 -0.37 12.14
C VAL A 133 7.24 0.89 12.11
N VAL A 134 7.53 1.37 10.91
CA VAL A 134 8.22 2.64 10.65
C VAL A 134 7.21 3.59 10.03
N TYR A 135 6.95 4.70 10.71
CA TYR A 135 6.18 5.81 10.14
C TYR A 135 7.16 6.88 9.66
N ASP A 136 7.22 7.08 8.34
CA ASP A 136 7.97 8.18 7.75
C ASP A 136 7.05 9.40 7.63
N CYS A 137 7.21 10.32 8.58
CA CYS A 137 6.50 11.58 8.59
C CYS A 137 7.24 12.59 7.70
N VAL A 138 6.49 13.29 6.85
CA VAL A 138 7.00 14.37 6.01
C VAL A 138 6.33 15.65 6.47
N ASP A 139 7.10 16.73 6.63
CA ASP A 139 6.58 18.06 6.96
C ASP A 139 5.52 18.50 5.95
N ASP A 140 4.52 19.24 6.45
CA ASP A 140 3.36 19.74 5.69
C ASP A 140 3.81 20.45 4.39
N HIS A 141 3.06 20.19 3.31
CA HIS A 141 3.11 20.96 2.05
C HIS A 141 1.93 21.93 2.00
#